data_AF-A0A2U3QNA8-F1
#
_entry.id   AF-A0A2U3QNA8-F1
#
_cell.length_a   1.000
_cell.length_b   1.000
_cell.length_c   1.000
_cell.angle_alpha   90.00
_cell.angle_beta   90.00
_cell.angle_gamma   90.00
#
_symmetry.space_group_name_H-M   'P 1'
#
loop_
_entity.id
_entity.type
_entity.pdbx_description
1 polymer ?
#
loop_
_entity_poly.entity_id
_entity_poly.type
_entity_poly.pdbx_seq_one_letter_code
_entity_poly.pdbx_strand_id
1 'polypeptide(L)'
;MHRRSSTQFNIQAMSSIQLCKMLKDRDVLSKPIITKIYNRALFLLQNEDARYNRLQFDARGLATILYQFAKLNYVIGSEFIEAWTNQAINLMDEFSSQGLTNSIWGFGRLKIQPQASFIDAWTNQATKTIDQFNHQNLSNSIWGLGWLEIHPQASFIDAWTNQATKTIDQFNHQNLSNSLWALGRLEIHPQASFIEAWIHHATKIIDKFNHQELANSIYGILTLNVLCNSKIKVPQLFISAVNQNIELFDENIEDIGQILKAHYYFGKQGVGILTSQNRQLLEKKFKNKLTPCHTSNLQLNVLKVVKKVLAQHTVKSEYYIKQITSSVDIFIKEKNTVIQVDGPYHFDDNNALNFSTRLNTELLKSYGYIV
;
A
#
# COMPACT_ATOMS: atom_id res chain seq x y z
N MET A 1 30.09 15.01 -31.11
CA MET A 1 29.12 15.92 -30.48
C MET A 1 27.83 15.89 -31.31
N HIS A 2 26.99 14.87 -31.15
CA HIS A 2 25.73 14.77 -31.91
C HIS A 2 24.63 15.55 -31.19
N ARG A 3 24.28 16.72 -31.74
CA ARG A 3 23.02 17.41 -31.43
C ARG A 3 21.86 16.49 -31.83
N ARG A 4 21.20 15.84 -30.87
CA ARG A 4 19.83 15.33 -31.08
C ARG A 4 18.94 16.53 -31.38
N SER A 5 18.31 16.55 -32.55
CA SER A 5 17.34 17.59 -32.88
C SER A 5 16.19 17.52 -31.86
N SER A 6 15.80 18.68 -31.34
CA SER A 6 14.59 18.82 -30.55
C SER A 6 13.40 18.61 -31.49
N THR A 7 12.87 17.39 -31.58
CA THR A 7 11.58 17.16 -32.23
C THR A 7 10.54 17.97 -31.45
N GLN A 8 10.09 19.10 -32.01
CA GLN A 8 9.14 19.99 -31.35
C GLN A 8 7.73 19.40 -31.53
N PHE A 9 7.35 18.49 -30.62
CA PHE A 9 6.01 17.92 -30.62
C PHE A 9 4.96 19.01 -30.39
N ASN A 10 3.98 19.14 -31.29
CA ASN A 10 2.81 20.01 -31.09
C ASN A 10 1.81 19.34 -30.12
N ILE A 11 2.20 19.26 -28.83
CA ILE A 11 1.40 18.62 -27.78
C ILE A 11 0.03 19.29 -27.63
N GLN A 12 -0.07 20.59 -27.90
CA GLN A 12 -1.33 21.33 -27.77
C GLN A 12 -2.41 20.92 -28.77
N ALA A 13 -2.04 20.32 -29.90
CA ALA A 13 -2.99 19.79 -30.88
C ALA A 13 -3.35 18.31 -30.64
N MET A 14 -2.69 17.64 -29.68
CA MET A 14 -2.85 16.20 -29.48
C MET A 14 -4.21 15.85 -28.88
N SER A 15 -4.75 14.71 -29.31
CA SER A 15 -5.88 14.01 -28.65
C SER A 15 -5.43 13.26 -27.41
N SER A 16 -6.38 12.91 -26.54
CA SER A 16 -6.18 12.01 -25.39
C SER A 16 -5.37 10.75 -25.72
N ILE A 17 -5.69 10.10 -26.84
CA ILE A 17 -5.02 8.89 -27.32
C ILE A 17 -3.55 9.17 -27.65
N GLN A 18 -3.27 10.29 -28.32
CA GLN A 18 -1.89 10.67 -28.68
C GLN A 18 -1.07 11.00 -27.43
N LEU A 19 -1.66 11.67 -26.43
CA LEU A 19 -1.01 11.94 -25.13
C LEU A 19 -0.65 10.63 -24.41
N CYS A 20 -1.62 9.71 -24.31
CA CYS A 20 -1.42 8.40 -23.70
C CYS A 20 -0.35 7.57 -24.42
N LYS A 21 -0.26 7.65 -25.75
CA LYS A 21 0.78 6.99 -26.53
C LYS A 21 2.15 7.60 -26.26
N MET A 22 2.24 8.92 -26.21
CA MET A 22 3.49 9.63 -25.95
C MET A 22 4.04 9.34 -24.54
N LEU A 23 3.18 9.23 -23.52
CA LEU A 23 3.60 8.86 -22.16
C LEU A 23 4.11 7.42 -22.04
N LYS A 24 3.78 6.54 -22.97
CA LYS A 24 4.31 5.16 -22.99
C LYS A 24 5.73 5.09 -23.56
N ASP A 25 6.09 6.02 -24.43
CA ASP A 25 7.39 6.06 -25.10
C ASP A 25 8.42 6.77 -24.21
N ARG A 26 9.19 6.00 -23.43
CA ARG A 26 10.14 6.56 -22.47
C ARG A 26 11.33 7.27 -23.11
N ASP A 27 11.64 6.97 -24.37
CA ASP A 27 12.82 7.53 -25.05
C ASP A 27 12.62 9.01 -25.40
N VAL A 28 11.36 9.44 -25.51
CA VAL A 28 11.00 10.83 -25.81
C VAL A 28 10.59 11.65 -24.59
N LEU A 29 10.51 11.05 -23.39
CA LEU A 29 10.05 11.75 -22.19
C LEU A 29 11.16 12.59 -21.55
N SER A 30 10.82 13.84 -21.26
CA SER A 30 11.56 14.72 -20.37
C SER A 30 10.58 15.41 -19.43
N LYS A 31 11.04 15.91 -18.27
CA LYS A 31 10.17 16.61 -17.32
C LYS A 31 9.33 17.74 -17.98
N PRO A 32 9.88 18.60 -18.86
CA PRO A 32 9.09 19.60 -19.58
C PRO A 32 8.03 19.01 -20.51
N ILE A 33 8.33 17.88 -21.17
CA ILE A 33 7.36 17.19 -22.04
C ILE A 33 6.21 16.62 -21.22
N ILE A 34 6.52 15.96 -20.09
CA ILE A 34 5.49 15.41 -19.18
C ILE A 34 4.58 16.53 -18.66
N THR A 35 5.14 17.68 -18.26
CA THR A 35 4.34 18.85 -17.84
C THR A 35 3.44 19.39 -18.97
N LYS A 36 3.93 19.43 -20.22
CA LYS A 36 3.09 19.83 -21.35
C LYS A 36 1.95 18.83 -21.61
N ILE A 37 2.22 17.53 -21.49
CA ILE A 37 1.21 16.48 -21.60
C ILE A 37 0.16 16.62 -20.48
N TYR A 38 0.62 16.83 -19.24
CA TYR A 38 -0.25 17.07 -18.08
C TYR A 38 -1.19 18.26 -18.32
N ASN A 39 -0.65 19.42 -18.70
CA ASN A 39 -1.46 20.62 -18.95
C ASN A 39 -2.48 20.41 -20.08
N ARG A 40 -2.08 19.71 -21.14
CA ARG A 40 -3.00 19.39 -22.24
C ARG A 40 -4.07 18.38 -21.83
N ALA A 41 -3.71 17.36 -21.05
CA ALA A 41 -4.66 16.39 -20.52
C ALA A 41 -5.67 17.09 -19.59
N LEU A 42 -5.22 17.95 -18.69
CA LEU A 42 -6.09 18.75 -17.83
C LEU A 42 -7.07 19.60 -18.64
N PHE A 43 -6.59 20.30 -19.67
CA PHE A 43 -7.45 21.04 -20.60
C PHE A 43 -8.51 20.15 -21.24
N LEU A 44 -8.16 18.94 -21.70
CA LEU A 44 -9.13 18.03 -22.33
C LEU A 44 -10.14 17.45 -21.33
N LEU A 45 -9.77 17.29 -20.06
CA LEU A 45 -10.69 16.84 -19.00
C LEU A 45 -11.70 17.93 -18.62
N GLN A 46 -11.29 19.21 -18.65
CA GLN A 46 -12.11 20.34 -18.21
C GLN A 46 -12.92 21.01 -19.34
N ASN A 47 -12.59 20.75 -20.60
CA ASN A 47 -13.17 21.47 -21.72
C ASN A 47 -14.41 20.77 -22.27
N GLU A 48 -15.54 21.47 -22.23
CA GLU A 48 -16.86 21.03 -22.70
C GLU A 48 -17.22 21.52 -24.11
N ASP A 49 -16.33 22.25 -24.79
CA ASP A 49 -16.56 22.72 -26.15
C ASP A 49 -16.62 21.53 -27.13
N ALA A 50 -17.78 21.40 -27.79
CA ALA A 50 -18.10 20.31 -28.71
C ALA A 50 -17.07 20.09 -29.82
N ARG A 51 -16.29 21.12 -30.19
CA ARG A 51 -15.20 21.02 -31.18
C ARG A 51 -14.08 20.07 -30.72
N TYR A 52 -13.94 19.84 -29.42
CA TYR A 52 -12.92 18.97 -28.83
C TYR A 52 -13.42 17.56 -28.47
N ASN A 53 -14.71 17.24 -28.67
CA ASN A 53 -15.29 15.93 -28.28
C ASN A 53 -14.51 14.74 -28.87
N ARG A 54 -14.04 14.85 -30.13
CA ARG A 54 -13.25 13.80 -30.80
C ARG A 54 -11.84 13.61 -30.21
N LEU A 55 -11.40 14.54 -29.37
CA LEU A 55 -10.08 14.58 -28.74
C LEU A 55 -10.13 14.21 -27.26
N GLN A 56 -11.32 14.16 -26.65
CA GLN A 56 -11.52 13.86 -25.24
C GLN A 56 -11.16 12.41 -24.89
N PHE A 57 -11.07 12.13 -23.58
CA PHE A 57 -10.78 10.79 -23.08
C PHE A 57 -12.01 9.88 -23.16
N ASP A 58 -11.80 8.65 -23.63
CA ASP A 58 -12.67 7.51 -23.37
C ASP A 58 -12.25 6.82 -22.04
N ALA A 59 -13.01 5.83 -21.57
CA ALA A 59 -12.71 5.10 -20.34
C ALA A 59 -11.29 4.48 -20.33
N ARG A 60 -10.86 3.94 -21.49
CA ARG A 60 -9.51 3.39 -21.65
C ARG A 60 -8.44 4.47 -21.53
N GLY A 61 -8.67 5.63 -22.13
CA GLY A 61 -7.80 6.79 -22.08
C GLY A 61 -7.64 7.32 -20.66
N LEU A 62 -8.74 7.45 -19.91
CA LEU A 62 -8.74 7.85 -18.51
C LEU A 62 -7.90 6.90 -17.64
N ALA A 63 -8.14 5.59 -17.74
CA ALA A 63 -7.34 4.60 -17.01
C ALA A 63 -5.86 4.66 -17.42
N THR A 64 -5.58 4.86 -18.71
CA THR A 64 -4.21 4.88 -19.23
C THR A 64 -3.44 6.11 -18.74
N ILE A 65 -4.04 7.31 -18.77
CA ILE A 65 -3.33 8.54 -18.39
C ILE A 65 -2.91 8.51 -16.92
N LEU A 66 -3.83 8.11 -16.03
CA LEU A 66 -3.55 8.00 -14.60
C LEU A 66 -2.49 6.92 -14.32
N TYR A 67 -2.61 5.75 -14.96
CA TYR A 67 -1.62 4.68 -14.84
C TYR A 67 -0.21 5.12 -15.28
N GLN A 68 -0.09 5.90 -16.37
CA GLN A 68 1.22 6.37 -16.80
C GLN A 68 1.81 7.39 -15.82
N PHE A 69 1.02 8.34 -15.33
CA PHE A 69 1.51 9.28 -14.31
C PHE A 69 1.94 8.55 -13.03
N ALA A 70 1.18 7.53 -12.60
CA ALA A 70 1.55 6.67 -11.48
C ALA A 70 2.87 5.92 -11.71
N LYS A 71 3.08 5.37 -12.92
CA LYS A 71 4.35 4.72 -13.30
C LYS A 71 5.54 5.66 -13.36
N LEU A 72 5.30 6.94 -13.61
CA LEU A 72 6.32 7.99 -13.62
C LEU A 72 6.53 8.63 -12.24
N ASN A 73 5.71 8.26 -11.24
CA ASN A 73 5.64 8.95 -9.95
C ASN A 73 5.48 10.46 -10.12
N TYR A 74 4.66 10.87 -11.09
CA TYR A 74 4.41 12.28 -11.39
C TYR A 74 3.42 12.86 -10.37
N VAL A 75 3.70 14.07 -9.90
CA VAL A 75 2.82 14.78 -8.96
C VAL A 75 1.60 15.30 -9.70
N ILE A 76 0.42 14.83 -9.32
CA ILE A 76 -0.87 15.23 -9.91
C ILE A 76 -1.57 16.18 -8.92
N GLY A 77 -2.01 17.35 -9.41
CA GLY A 77 -2.73 18.32 -8.58
C GLY A 77 -4.21 17.96 -8.39
N SER A 78 -4.83 18.50 -7.34
CA SER A 78 -6.24 18.26 -7.00
C SER A 78 -7.20 18.56 -8.15
N GLU A 79 -6.98 19.63 -8.91
CA GLU A 79 -7.80 20.01 -10.07
C GLU A 79 -7.87 18.92 -11.14
N PHE A 80 -6.74 18.22 -11.37
CA PHE A 80 -6.71 17.11 -12.33
C PHE A 80 -7.46 15.90 -11.77
N ILE A 81 -7.30 15.61 -10.48
CA ILE A 81 -7.99 14.49 -9.83
C ILE A 81 -9.50 14.70 -9.85
N GLU A 82 -9.97 15.91 -9.55
CA GLU A 82 -11.38 16.29 -9.62
C GLU A 82 -11.93 16.15 -11.04
N ALA A 83 -11.28 16.76 -12.04
CA ALA A 83 -11.73 16.66 -13.43
C ALA A 83 -11.72 15.20 -13.94
N TRP A 84 -10.69 14.44 -13.60
CA TRP A 84 -10.56 13.03 -13.97
C TRP A 84 -11.64 12.16 -13.31
N THR A 85 -11.89 12.34 -12.01
CA THR A 85 -12.89 11.53 -11.27
C THR A 85 -14.31 11.83 -11.76
N ASN A 86 -14.65 13.10 -11.99
CA ASN A 86 -15.94 13.49 -12.56
C ASN A 86 -16.19 12.83 -13.92
N GLN A 87 -15.21 12.86 -14.83
CA GLN A 87 -15.35 12.22 -16.13
C GLN A 87 -15.38 10.68 -16.02
N ALA A 88 -14.58 10.10 -15.12
CA ALA A 88 -14.54 8.66 -14.91
C ALA A 88 -15.87 8.12 -14.37
N ILE A 89 -16.55 8.85 -13.48
CA ILE A 89 -17.88 8.50 -12.97
C ILE A 89 -18.88 8.42 -14.13
N ASN A 90 -18.88 9.40 -15.03
CA ASN A 90 -19.79 9.43 -16.18
C ASN A 90 -19.55 8.28 -17.19
N LEU A 91 -18.32 7.78 -17.26
CA LEU A 91 -17.93 6.68 -18.16
C LEU A 91 -17.80 5.34 -17.43
N MET A 92 -18.22 5.23 -16.16
CA MET A 92 -17.89 4.09 -15.31
C MET A 92 -18.33 2.74 -15.90
N ASP A 93 -19.51 2.68 -16.50
CA ASP A 93 -20.04 1.47 -17.15
C ASP A 93 -19.22 1.02 -18.37
N GLU A 94 -18.40 1.90 -18.96
CA GLU A 94 -17.53 1.61 -20.10
C GLU A 94 -16.13 1.14 -19.69
N PHE A 95 -15.77 1.22 -18.39
CA PHE A 95 -14.48 0.73 -17.92
C PHE A 95 -14.44 -0.80 -17.98
N SER A 96 -13.37 -1.33 -18.59
CA SER A 96 -13.01 -2.74 -18.47
C SER A 96 -12.44 -3.07 -17.09
N SER A 97 -12.38 -4.36 -16.72
CA SER A 97 -11.72 -4.83 -15.50
C SER A 97 -10.28 -4.31 -15.36
N GLN A 98 -9.54 -4.24 -16.47
CA GLN A 98 -8.21 -3.62 -16.52
C GLN A 98 -8.25 -2.11 -16.29
N GLY A 99 -9.23 -1.40 -16.87
CA GLY A 99 -9.42 0.03 -16.65
C GLY A 99 -9.69 0.36 -15.18
N LEU A 100 -10.62 -0.38 -14.56
CA LEU A 100 -10.95 -0.25 -13.13
C LEU A 100 -9.71 -0.50 -12.27
N THR A 101 -9.02 -1.61 -12.53
CA THR A 101 -7.80 -1.98 -11.80
C THR A 101 -6.72 -0.90 -11.92
N ASN A 102 -6.43 -0.44 -13.14
CA ASN A 102 -5.39 0.55 -13.38
C ASN A 102 -5.69 1.89 -12.69
N SER A 103 -6.97 2.24 -12.57
CA SER A 103 -7.39 3.46 -11.90
C SER A 103 -7.10 3.39 -10.41
N ILE A 104 -7.61 2.37 -9.71
CA ILE A 104 -7.39 2.23 -8.26
C ILE A 104 -5.93 1.95 -7.91
N TRP A 105 -5.22 1.18 -8.75
CA TRP A 105 -3.78 0.98 -8.62
C TRP A 105 -3.00 2.29 -8.79
N GLY A 106 -3.41 3.14 -9.74
CA GLY A 106 -2.80 4.44 -9.98
C GLY A 106 -2.93 5.38 -8.77
N PHE A 107 -4.13 5.47 -8.21
CA PHE A 107 -4.38 6.21 -6.97
C PHE A 107 -3.55 5.67 -5.81
N GLY A 108 -3.57 4.36 -5.56
CA GLY A 108 -2.77 3.74 -4.49
C GLY A 108 -1.27 3.94 -4.67
N ARG A 109 -0.77 3.82 -5.90
CA ARG A 109 0.66 4.04 -6.20
C ARG A 109 1.10 5.47 -5.96
N LEU A 110 0.25 6.45 -6.24
CA LEU A 110 0.50 7.87 -6.01
C LEU A 110 0.14 8.33 -4.59
N LYS A 111 -0.53 7.47 -3.81
CA LYS A 111 -1.09 7.79 -2.48
C LYS A 111 -2.02 9.00 -2.53
N ILE A 112 -2.87 9.05 -3.56
CA ILE A 112 -3.85 10.12 -3.76
C ILE A 112 -5.23 9.53 -3.47
N GLN A 113 -5.94 10.15 -2.53
CA GLN A 113 -7.31 9.77 -2.20
C GLN A 113 -8.26 10.32 -3.28
N PRO A 114 -8.97 9.45 -4.02
CA PRO A 114 -10.00 9.89 -4.96
C PRO A 114 -11.26 10.35 -4.22
N GLN A 115 -12.16 11.02 -4.94
CA GLN A 115 -13.47 11.41 -4.40
C GLN A 115 -14.28 10.18 -3.96
N ALA A 116 -15.02 10.31 -2.85
CA ALA A 116 -15.87 9.24 -2.33
C ALA A 116 -16.89 8.74 -3.38
N SER A 117 -17.49 9.65 -4.16
CA SER A 117 -18.40 9.34 -5.26
C SER A 117 -17.77 8.44 -6.33
N PHE A 118 -16.48 8.63 -6.63
CA PHE A 118 -15.74 7.76 -7.55
C PHE A 118 -15.55 6.37 -6.95
N ILE A 119 -15.22 6.27 -5.66
CA ILE A 119 -15.07 4.98 -4.97
C ILE A 119 -16.37 4.19 -4.94
N ASP A 120 -17.50 4.86 -4.69
CA ASP A 120 -18.81 4.22 -4.71
C ASP A 120 -19.14 3.68 -6.12
N ALA A 121 -18.97 4.52 -7.14
CA ALA A 121 -19.19 4.12 -8.54
C ALA A 121 -18.25 2.97 -8.97
N TRP A 122 -16.96 3.09 -8.63
CA TRP A 122 -15.94 2.08 -8.92
C TRP A 122 -16.26 0.75 -8.22
N THR A 123 -16.65 0.78 -6.94
CA THR A 123 -16.95 -0.43 -6.16
C THR A 123 -18.17 -1.14 -6.70
N ASN A 124 -19.22 -0.40 -7.06
CA ASN A 124 -20.43 -0.95 -7.68
C ASN A 124 -20.10 -1.65 -9.01
N GLN A 125 -19.37 -0.96 -9.90
CA GLN A 125 -19.03 -1.50 -11.21
C GLN A 125 -18.04 -2.68 -11.12
N ALA A 126 -17.04 -2.58 -10.25
CA ALA A 126 -16.07 -3.66 -10.02
C ALA A 126 -16.76 -4.91 -9.44
N THR A 127 -17.73 -4.74 -8.54
CA THR A 127 -18.52 -5.86 -8.00
C THR A 127 -19.35 -6.53 -9.11
N LYS A 128 -20.01 -5.74 -9.96
CA LYS A 128 -20.83 -6.24 -11.07
C LYS A 128 -20.02 -7.00 -12.13
N THR A 129 -18.74 -6.65 -12.31
CA THR A 129 -17.88 -7.20 -13.38
C THR A 129 -16.73 -8.05 -12.85
N ILE A 130 -16.76 -8.44 -11.58
CA ILE A 130 -15.67 -9.13 -10.88
C ILE A 130 -15.28 -10.46 -11.53
N ASP A 131 -16.23 -11.14 -12.18
CA ASP A 131 -16.02 -12.39 -12.90
C ASP A 131 -15.11 -12.21 -14.14
N GLN A 132 -14.99 -10.99 -14.65
CA GLN A 132 -14.11 -10.59 -15.74
C GLN A 132 -12.71 -10.17 -15.25
N PHE A 133 -12.48 -10.13 -13.93
CA PHE A 133 -11.16 -9.81 -13.38
C PHE A 133 -10.28 -11.05 -13.43
N ASN A 134 -9.10 -10.91 -14.04
CA ASN A 134 -8.06 -11.94 -13.94
C ASN A 134 -7.31 -11.81 -12.59
N HIS A 135 -6.43 -12.78 -12.30
CA HIS A 135 -5.62 -12.82 -11.07
C HIS A 135 -4.80 -11.54 -10.82
N GLN A 136 -4.30 -10.87 -11.86
CA GLN A 136 -3.62 -9.58 -11.72
C GLN A 136 -4.59 -8.45 -11.39
N ASN A 137 -5.77 -8.43 -12.02
CA ASN A 137 -6.81 -7.44 -11.74
C ASN A 137 -7.29 -7.52 -10.28
N LEU A 138 -7.56 -8.72 -9.79
CA LEU A 138 -7.97 -8.97 -8.40
C LEU A 138 -6.90 -8.47 -7.43
N SER A 139 -5.65 -8.91 -7.63
CA SER A 139 -4.54 -8.57 -6.74
C SER A 139 -4.21 -7.07 -6.73
N ASN A 140 -4.13 -6.43 -7.91
CA ASN A 140 -3.80 -5.01 -7.99
C ASN A 140 -4.93 -4.12 -7.49
N SER A 141 -6.18 -4.54 -7.64
CA SER A 141 -7.33 -3.78 -7.14
C SER A 141 -7.35 -3.74 -5.62
N ILE A 142 -7.24 -4.91 -4.97
CA ILE A 142 -7.20 -4.96 -3.49
C ILE A 142 -5.94 -4.28 -2.95
N TRP A 143 -4.80 -4.40 -3.65
CA TRP A 143 -3.57 -3.70 -3.28
C TRP A 143 -3.70 -2.18 -3.35
N GLY A 144 -4.37 -1.67 -4.40
CA GLY A 144 -4.66 -0.24 -4.54
C GLY A 144 -5.53 0.28 -3.39
N LEU A 145 -6.61 -0.45 -3.08
CA LEU A 145 -7.48 -0.16 -1.93
C LEU A 145 -6.70 -0.20 -0.62
N GLY A 146 -5.82 -1.20 -0.42
CA GLY A 146 -5.00 -1.34 0.78
C GLY A 146 -4.04 -0.16 0.99
N TRP A 147 -3.40 0.34 -0.07
CA TRP A 147 -2.55 1.54 0.04
C TRP A 147 -3.32 2.80 0.40
N LEU A 148 -4.56 2.91 -0.06
CA LEU A 148 -5.44 4.02 0.24
C LEU A 148 -6.20 3.86 1.55
N GLU A 149 -6.12 2.67 2.18
CA GLU A 149 -6.93 2.31 3.36
C GLU A 149 -8.44 2.50 3.13
N ILE A 150 -8.88 2.29 1.88
CA ILE A 150 -10.29 2.37 1.49
C ILE A 150 -10.92 1.01 1.71
N HIS A 151 -11.82 0.93 2.69
CA HIS A 151 -12.58 -0.27 2.98
C HIS A 151 -13.76 -0.39 1.99
N PRO A 152 -13.72 -1.33 1.03
CA PRO A 152 -14.81 -1.50 0.08
C PRO A 152 -16.04 -2.11 0.78
N GLN A 153 -17.20 -1.99 0.12
CA GLN A 153 -18.44 -2.59 0.61
C GLN A 153 -18.33 -4.12 0.74
N ALA A 154 -19.06 -4.70 1.70
CA ALA A 154 -19.06 -6.15 1.96
C ALA A 154 -19.35 -6.99 0.71
N SER A 155 -20.26 -6.52 -0.16
CA SER A 155 -20.58 -7.16 -1.44
C SER A 155 -19.37 -7.31 -2.37
N PHE A 156 -18.51 -6.29 -2.45
CA PHE A 156 -17.27 -6.37 -3.20
C PHE A 156 -16.30 -7.37 -2.58
N ILE A 157 -16.17 -7.37 -1.25
CA ILE A 157 -15.28 -8.28 -0.52
C ILE A 157 -15.69 -9.74 -0.78
N ASP A 158 -16.97 -10.06 -0.61
CA ASP A 158 -17.49 -11.40 -0.86
C ASP A 158 -17.25 -11.84 -2.30
N ALA A 159 -17.54 -10.95 -3.26
CA ALA A 159 -17.37 -11.23 -4.67
C ALA A 159 -15.89 -11.42 -5.05
N TRP A 160 -15.00 -10.56 -4.51
CA TRP A 160 -13.55 -10.66 -4.69
C TRP A 160 -13.00 -11.94 -4.07
N THR A 161 -13.38 -12.28 -2.84
CA THR A 161 -12.89 -13.49 -2.16
C THR A 161 -13.34 -14.75 -2.89
N ASN A 162 -14.58 -14.81 -3.37
CA ASN A 162 -15.07 -15.94 -4.16
C ASN A 162 -14.29 -16.10 -5.47
N GLN A 163 -14.12 -15.02 -6.23
CA GLN A 163 -13.41 -15.07 -7.51
C GLN A 163 -11.90 -15.35 -7.33
N ALA A 164 -11.27 -14.75 -6.32
CA ALA A 164 -9.87 -14.97 -6.00
C ALA A 164 -9.63 -16.41 -5.55
N THR A 165 -10.50 -16.98 -4.71
CA THR A 165 -10.41 -18.40 -4.29
C THR A 165 -10.55 -19.33 -5.49
N LYS A 166 -11.51 -19.06 -6.38
CA LYS A 166 -11.76 -19.87 -7.59
C LYS A 166 -10.57 -19.88 -8.57
N THR A 167 -9.79 -18.81 -8.62
CA THR A 167 -8.71 -18.61 -9.60
C THR A 167 -7.32 -18.56 -8.97
N ILE A 168 -7.20 -18.95 -7.70
CA ILE A 168 -5.99 -18.78 -6.89
C ILE A 168 -4.77 -19.51 -7.49
N ASP A 169 -4.99 -20.62 -8.17
CA ASP A 169 -3.96 -21.42 -8.86
C ASP A 169 -3.30 -20.68 -10.02
N GLN A 170 -3.95 -19.63 -10.54
CA GLN A 170 -3.42 -18.75 -11.57
C GLN A 170 -2.63 -17.56 -11.01
N PHE A 171 -2.70 -17.32 -9.69
CA PHE A 171 -1.96 -16.23 -9.07
C PHE A 171 -0.46 -16.54 -9.11
N ASN A 172 0.35 -15.57 -9.49
CA ASN A 172 1.80 -15.67 -9.30
C ASN A 172 2.19 -15.25 -7.86
N HIS A 173 3.46 -15.41 -7.53
CA HIS A 173 4.05 -15.07 -6.22
C HIS A 173 3.72 -13.63 -5.80
N GLN A 174 3.85 -12.66 -6.71
CA GLN A 174 3.50 -11.25 -6.47
C GLN A 174 2.01 -11.07 -6.17
N ASN A 175 1.13 -11.74 -6.93
CA ASN A 175 -0.31 -11.62 -6.74
C ASN A 175 -0.75 -12.17 -5.39
N LEU A 176 -0.18 -13.30 -4.97
CA LEU A 176 -0.43 -13.92 -3.68
C LEU A 176 0.01 -13.02 -2.52
N SER A 177 1.25 -12.50 -2.58
CA SER A 177 1.79 -11.67 -1.50
C SER A 177 1.06 -10.33 -1.40
N ASN A 178 0.75 -9.68 -2.52
CA ASN A 178 0.04 -8.40 -2.53
C ASN A 178 -1.38 -8.54 -1.98
N SER A 179 -2.07 -9.63 -2.33
CA SER A 179 -3.44 -9.85 -1.88
C SER A 179 -3.48 -10.06 -0.36
N LEU A 180 -2.60 -10.89 0.18
CA LEU A 180 -2.57 -11.15 1.63
C LEU A 180 -2.12 -9.91 2.43
N TRP A 181 -1.13 -9.17 1.92
CA TRP A 181 -0.71 -7.90 2.49
C TRP A 181 -1.86 -6.88 2.54
N ALA A 182 -2.61 -6.76 1.44
CA ALA A 182 -3.70 -5.81 1.33
C ALA A 182 -4.88 -6.18 2.24
N LEU A 183 -5.25 -7.46 2.32
CA LEU A 183 -6.30 -7.93 3.22
C LEU A 183 -5.99 -7.61 4.68
N GLY A 184 -4.74 -7.84 5.10
CA GLY A 184 -4.30 -7.51 6.45
C GLY A 184 -4.25 -6.00 6.72
N ARG A 185 -3.95 -5.18 5.71
CA ARG A 185 -3.96 -3.72 5.82
C ARG A 185 -5.37 -3.13 5.87
N LEU A 186 -6.31 -3.74 5.15
CA LEU A 186 -7.73 -3.40 5.14
C LEU A 186 -8.51 -4.06 6.28
N GLU A 187 -7.85 -4.84 7.14
CA GLU A 187 -8.48 -5.56 8.25
C GLU A 187 -9.65 -6.45 7.80
N ILE A 188 -9.56 -6.97 6.56
CA ILE A 188 -10.56 -7.87 5.99
C ILE A 188 -10.19 -9.28 6.41
N HIS A 189 -11.07 -9.93 7.16
CA HIS A 189 -10.91 -11.32 7.55
C HIS A 189 -11.26 -12.24 6.36
N PRO A 190 -10.28 -12.86 5.67
CA PRO A 190 -10.58 -13.79 4.59
C PRO A 190 -11.26 -15.05 5.12
N GLN A 191 -12.13 -15.64 4.30
CA GLN A 191 -12.70 -16.95 4.58
C GLN A 191 -11.61 -18.02 4.69
N ALA A 192 -11.86 -19.05 5.52
CA ALA A 192 -10.89 -20.14 5.74
C ALA A 192 -10.50 -20.83 4.43
N SER A 193 -11.45 -21.03 3.51
CA SER A 193 -11.24 -21.60 2.18
C SER A 193 -10.20 -20.82 1.35
N PHE A 194 -10.25 -19.48 1.40
CA PHE A 194 -9.26 -18.64 0.72
C PHE A 194 -7.87 -18.83 1.34
N ILE A 195 -7.75 -18.82 2.67
CA ILE A 195 -6.47 -19.01 3.36
C ILE A 195 -5.87 -20.39 3.08
N GLU A 196 -6.69 -21.45 3.12
CA GLU A 196 -6.25 -22.81 2.81
C GLU A 196 -5.74 -22.91 1.37
N ALA A 197 -6.48 -22.36 0.41
CA ALA A 197 -6.10 -22.37 -0.99
C ALA A 197 -4.86 -21.50 -1.26
N TRP A 198 -4.75 -20.35 -0.60
CA TRP A 198 -3.57 -19.47 -0.65
C TRP A 198 -2.34 -20.20 -0.09
N ILE A 199 -2.43 -20.84 1.09
CA ILE A 199 -1.31 -21.58 1.68
C ILE A 199 -0.89 -22.72 0.75
N HIS A 200 -1.85 -23.50 0.24
CA HIS A 200 -1.58 -24.63 -0.65
C HIS A 200 -0.82 -24.17 -1.91
N HIS A 201 -1.31 -23.15 -2.60
CA HIS A 201 -0.69 -22.67 -3.83
C HIS A 201 0.64 -21.94 -3.56
N ALA A 202 0.69 -21.05 -2.57
CA ALA A 202 1.89 -20.29 -2.25
C ALA A 202 3.06 -21.20 -1.84
N THR A 203 2.78 -22.27 -1.09
CA THR A 203 3.81 -23.26 -0.72
C THR A 203 4.29 -24.09 -1.92
N LYS A 204 3.42 -24.37 -2.89
CA LYS A 204 3.77 -25.08 -4.13
C LYS A 204 4.73 -24.29 -5.02
N ILE A 205 4.65 -22.96 -5.02
CA ILE A 205 5.48 -22.08 -5.86
C ILE A 205 6.44 -21.20 -5.05
N ILE A 206 6.77 -21.62 -3.82
CA ILE A 206 7.57 -20.84 -2.86
C ILE A 206 8.97 -20.50 -3.39
N ASP A 207 9.53 -21.34 -4.25
CA ASP A 207 10.83 -21.17 -4.91
C ASP A 207 10.88 -19.95 -5.85
N LYS A 208 9.71 -19.44 -6.26
CA LYS A 208 9.59 -18.25 -7.11
C LYS A 208 9.48 -16.93 -6.34
N PHE A 209 9.27 -16.99 -5.02
CA PHE A 209 9.11 -15.78 -4.20
C PHE A 209 10.46 -15.08 -4.01
N ASN A 210 10.49 -13.76 -4.25
CA ASN A 210 11.61 -12.92 -3.84
C ASN A 210 11.48 -12.45 -2.37
N HIS A 211 12.49 -11.73 -1.86
CA HIS A 211 12.51 -11.25 -0.47
C HIS A 211 11.30 -10.37 -0.11
N GLN A 212 10.86 -9.50 -1.02
CA GLN A 212 9.73 -8.60 -0.79
C GLN A 212 8.42 -9.37 -0.69
N GLU A 213 8.23 -10.39 -1.54
CA GLU A 213 7.01 -11.20 -1.54
C GLU A 213 6.94 -12.13 -0.32
N LEU A 214 8.09 -12.65 0.13
CA LEU A 214 8.18 -13.37 1.41
C LEU A 214 7.84 -12.45 2.59
N ALA A 215 8.39 -11.23 2.62
CA ALA A 215 8.11 -10.23 3.64
C ALA A 215 6.62 -9.87 3.68
N ASN A 216 6.05 -9.48 2.54
CA ASN A 216 4.65 -9.10 2.41
C ASN A 216 3.71 -10.23 2.82
N SER A 217 4.04 -11.48 2.48
CA SER A 217 3.23 -12.64 2.86
C SER A 217 3.22 -12.86 4.37
N ILE A 218 4.40 -12.92 5.00
CA ILE A 218 4.52 -13.11 6.46
C ILE A 218 3.92 -11.92 7.21
N TYR A 219 4.10 -10.71 6.70
CA TYR A 219 3.49 -9.51 7.26
C TYR A 219 1.97 -9.51 7.13
N GLY A 220 1.42 -9.95 6.00
CA GLY A 220 -0.03 -10.14 5.83
C GLY A 220 -0.62 -11.13 6.83
N ILE A 221 0.07 -12.25 7.10
CA ILE A 221 -0.33 -13.20 8.15
C ILE A 221 -0.26 -12.53 9.53
N LEU A 222 0.82 -11.80 9.83
CA LEU A 222 0.97 -11.06 11.09
C LEU A 222 -0.20 -10.10 11.31
N THR A 223 -0.50 -9.26 10.32
CA THR A 223 -1.50 -8.19 10.45
C THR A 223 -2.91 -8.75 10.58
N LEU A 224 -3.26 -9.78 9.79
CA LEU A 224 -4.52 -10.51 9.96
C LEU A 224 -4.63 -11.16 11.35
N ASN A 225 -3.54 -11.68 11.90
CA ASN A 225 -3.58 -12.25 13.25
C ASN A 225 -3.72 -11.20 14.34
N VAL A 226 -3.07 -10.04 14.19
CA VAL A 226 -3.11 -8.97 15.19
C VAL A 226 -4.42 -8.20 15.15
N LEU A 227 -4.90 -7.83 13.95
CA LEU A 227 -6.04 -6.93 13.77
C LEU A 227 -7.37 -7.70 13.59
N CYS A 228 -7.33 -8.89 12.97
CA CYS A 228 -8.54 -9.67 12.68
C CYS A 228 -8.67 -10.93 13.54
N ASN A 229 -7.68 -11.24 14.41
CA ASN A 229 -7.63 -12.46 15.22
C ASN A 229 -7.78 -13.76 14.38
N SER A 230 -7.21 -13.78 13.17
CA SER A 230 -7.40 -14.89 12.21
C SER A 230 -6.67 -16.20 12.59
N LYS A 231 -5.72 -16.16 13.54
CA LYS A 231 -4.96 -17.33 14.03
C LYS A 231 -4.29 -18.17 12.92
N ILE A 232 -3.89 -17.53 11.83
CA ILE A 232 -3.22 -18.15 10.70
C ILE A 232 -1.79 -18.55 11.12
N LYS A 233 -1.42 -19.81 10.88
CA LYS A 233 -0.07 -20.31 11.12
C LYS A 233 0.84 -19.95 9.94
N VAL A 234 2.05 -19.48 10.23
CA VAL A 234 3.05 -19.27 9.18
C VAL A 234 3.54 -20.64 8.66
N PRO A 235 3.44 -20.93 7.35
CA PRO A 235 3.89 -22.21 6.82
C PRO A 235 5.41 -22.38 6.97
N GLN A 236 5.85 -23.58 7.33
CA GLN A 236 7.28 -23.87 7.56
C GLN A 236 8.15 -23.57 6.33
N LEU A 237 7.62 -23.77 5.11
CA LEU A 237 8.34 -23.45 3.87
C LEU A 237 8.63 -21.95 3.72
N PHE A 238 7.73 -21.07 4.18
CA PHE A 238 8.00 -19.62 4.21
C PHE A 238 9.12 -19.29 5.21
N ILE A 239 9.11 -19.92 6.40
CA ILE A 239 10.18 -19.75 7.40
C ILE A 239 11.52 -20.21 6.81
N SER A 240 11.56 -21.39 6.18
CA SER A 240 12.76 -21.90 5.52
C SER A 240 13.25 -20.97 4.41
N ALA A 241 12.35 -20.50 3.54
CA ALA A 241 12.67 -19.62 2.42
C ALA A 241 13.24 -18.27 2.88
N VAL A 242 12.67 -17.66 3.92
CA VAL A 242 13.21 -16.42 4.51
C VAL A 242 14.64 -16.62 5.01
N ASN A 243 14.90 -17.71 5.73
CA ASN A 243 16.22 -17.94 6.31
C ASN A 243 17.27 -18.33 5.27
N GLN A 244 16.88 -19.06 4.22
CA GLN A 244 17.77 -19.40 3.09
C GLN A 244 18.14 -18.18 2.26
N ASN A 245 17.23 -17.20 2.14
CA ASN A 245 17.41 -16.00 1.34
C ASN A 245 17.73 -14.76 2.19
N ILE A 246 18.22 -14.94 3.43
CA ILE A 246 18.37 -13.84 4.40
C ILE A 246 19.27 -12.71 3.88
N GLU A 247 20.26 -13.05 3.06
CA GLU A 247 21.20 -12.09 2.47
C GLU A 247 20.51 -11.19 1.43
N LEU A 248 19.46 -11.69 0.77
CA LEU A 248 18.66 -10.96 -0.21
C LEU A 248 17.67 -9.97 0.41
N PHE A 249 17.46 -10.02 1.72
CA PHE A 249 16.85 -8.91 2.46
C PHE A 249 17.90 -7.79 2.52
N ASP A 250 18.07 -7.14 1.38
CA ASP A 250 18.96 -6.02 1.15
C ASP A 250 18.32 -4.71 1.65
N GLU A 251 18.88 -3.57 1.29
CA GLU A 251 18.66 -2.21 1.78
C GLU A 251 17.22 -1.72 2.10
N ASN A 252 16.18 -2.44 1.69
CA ASN A 252 14.79 -2.10 1.97
C ASN A 252 14.45 -2.31 3.45
N ILE A 253 14.47 -1.20 4.20
CA ILE A 253 14.14 -1.18 5.63
C ILE A 253 12.70 -1.66 5.91
N GLU A 254 11.79 -1.53 4.94
CA GLU A 254 10.39 -1.96 5.10
C GLU A 254 10.31 -3.49 5.22
N ASP A 255 10.90 -4.23 4.29
CA ASP A 255 10.87 -5.70 4.29
C ASP A 255 11.53 -6.28 5.56
N ILE A 256 12.65 -5.67 5.98
CA ILE A 256 13.34 -6.05 7.22
C ILE A 256 12.44 -5.79 8.44
N GLY A 257 11.81 -4.62 8.49
CA GLY A 257 10.87 -4.26 9.56
C GLY A 257 9.70 -5.24 9.64
N GLN A 258 9.09 -5.55 8.49
CA GLN A 258 8.00 -6.51 8.38
C GLN A 258 8.37 -7.90 8.97
N ILE A 259 9.52 -8.45 8.55
CA ILE A 259 10.00 -9.75 9.03
C ILE A 259 10.38 -9.71 10.51
N LEU A 260 11.02 -8.65 10.99
CA LEU A 260 11.37 -8.51 12.41
C LEU A 260 10.12 -8.40 13.29
N LYS A 261 9.11 -7.60 12.92
CA LYS A 261 7.82 -7.54 13.64
C LYS A 261 7.18 -8.92 13.73
N ALA A 262 7.13 -9.64 12.60
CA ALA A 262 6.56 -10.98 12.55
C ALA A 262 7.35 -11.96 13.44
N HIS A 263 8.69 -11.90 13.39
CA HIS A 263 9.55 -12.72 14.23
C HIS A 263 9.23 -12.57 15.72
N TYR A 264 9.12 -11.35 16.24
CA TYR A 264 8.82 -11.14 17.66
C TYR A 264 7.40 -11.56 18.01
N TYR A 265 6.43 -11.27 17.14
CA TYR A 265 5.03 -11.60 17.40
C TYR A 265 4.80 -13.11 17.48
N PHE A 266 5.25 -13.84 16.44
CA PHE A 266 5.14 -15.30 16.39
C PHE A 266 6.05 -15.98 17.40
N GLY A 267 7.18 -15.38 17.76
CA GLY A 267 8.08 -15.88 18.80
C GLY A 267 7.40 -16.02 20.17
N LYS A 268 6.47 -15.12 20.51
CA LYS A 268 5.64 -15.25 21.72
C LYS A 268 4.68 -16.44 21.70
N GLN A 269 4.33 -16.90 20.50
CA GLN A 269 3.48 -18.05 20.27
C GLN A 269 4.30 -19.34 20.08
N GLY A 270 5.62 -19.28 20.32
CA GLY A 270 6.53 -20.42 20.16
C GLY A 270 7.01 -20.67 18.73
N VAL A 271 6.75 -19.76 17.78
CA VAL A 271 7.13 -19.91 16.37
C VAL A 271 8.20 -18.90 15.99
N GLY A 272 9.44 -19.36 15.82
CA GLY A 272 10.56 -18.53 15.41
C GLY A 272 10.67 -18.37 13.89
N ILE A 273 10.40 -17.17 13.37
CA ILE A 273 10.53 -16.87 11.93
C ILE A 273 11.99 -16.82 11.46
N LEU A 274 12.91 -16.47 12.35
CA LEU A 274 14.34 -16.27 12.04
C LEU A 274 15.17 -17.14 12.96
N THR A 275 16.26 -17.70 12.44
CA THR A 275 17.33 -18.24 13.29
C THR A 275 17.95 -17.14 14.14
N SER A 276 18.61 -17.49 15.24
CA SER A 276 19.30 -16.52 16.10
C SER A 276 20.32 -15.67 15.34
N GLN A 277 21.05 -16.27 14.40
CA GLN A 277 22.04 -15.59 13.55
C GLN A 277 21.36 -14.61 12.58
N ASN A 278 20.31 -15.06 11.89
CA ASN A 278 19.60 -14.25 10.91
C ASN A 278 18.84 -13.09 11.56
N ARG A 279 18.28 -13.31 12.76
CA ARG A 279 17.69 -12.26 13.59
C ARG A 279 18.71 -11.17 13.92
N GLN A 280 19.89 -11.54 14.42
CA GLN A 280 20.95 -10.58 14.74
C GLN A 280 21.42 -9.78 13.52
N LEU A 281 21.54 -10.45 12.37
CA LEU A 281 21.87 -9.81 11.10
C LEU A 281 20.84 -8.73 10.73
N LEU A 282 19.56 -9.08 10.70
CA LEU A 282 18.48 -8.15 10.35
C LEU A 282 18.33 -7.03 11.37
N GLU A 283 18.43 -7.31 12.67
CA GLU A 283 18.41 -6.28 13.72
C GLU A 283 19.54 -5.24 13.52
N LYS A 284 20.75 -5.71 13.20
CA LYS A 284 21.90 -4.82 12.93
C LYS A 284 21.65 -3.97 11.69
N LYS A 285 21.19 -4.57 10.59
CA LYS A 285 20.85 -3.84 9.35
C LYS A 285 19.76 -2.80 9.59
N PHE A 286 18.68 -3.19 10.28
CA PHE A 286 17.55 -2.31 10.58
C PHE A 286 18.00 -1.11 11.41
N LYS A 287 18.75 -1.34 12.49
CA LYS A 287 19.24 -0.27 13.38
C LYS A 287 20.12 0.75 12.64
N ASN A 288 20.95 0.30 11.70
CA ASN A 288 21.84 1.20 10.94
C ASN A 288 21.09 2.11 9.95
N LYS A 289 19.85 1.76 9.59
CA LYS A 289 19.04 2.50 8.62
C LYS A 289 17.90 3.31 9.26
N LEU A 290 17.70 3.18 10.58
CA LEU A 290 16.74 4.00 11.29
C LEU A 290 17.15 5.48 11.16
N THR A 291 16.36 6.25 10.41
CA THR A 291 16.47 7.70 10.39
C THR A 291 16.22 8.25 11.79
N PRO A 292 16.92 9.31 12.22
CA PRO A 292 16.60 9.98 13.48
C PRO A 292 15.13 10.36 13.52
N CYS A 293 14.45 10.06 14.63
CA CYS A 293 13.07 10.49 14.83
C CYS A 293 12.99 12.01 14.80
N HIS A 294 12.02 12.54 14.06
CA HIS A 294 11.71 13.96 14.09
C HIS A 294 10.66 14.22 15.19
N THR A 295 11.12 14.70 16.34
CA THR A 295 10.25 15.06 17.47
C THR A 295 9.49 16.35 17.16
N SER A 296 8.15 16.33 17.23
CA SER A 296 7.32 17.51 16.98
C SER A 296 7.31 18.50 18.15
N ASN A 297 6.98 19.78 17.89
CA ASN A 297 6.79 20.77 18.96
C ASN A 297 5.69 20.35 19.95
N LEU A 298 4.62 19.72 19.46
CA LEU A 298 3.55 19.20 20.30
C LEU A 298 4.08 18.11 21.22
N GLN A 299 4.85 17.17 20.68
CA GLN A 299 5.47 16.09 21.46
C GLN A 299 6.44 16.62 22.51
N LEU A 300 7.25 17.65 22.20
CA LEU A 300 8.13 18.31 23.18
C LEU A 300 7.32 18.95 24.33
N ASN A 301 6.19 19.58 24.03
CA ASN A 301 5.31 20.16 25.04
C ASN A 301 4.71 19.09 25.95
N VAL A 302 4.18 18.00 25.37
CA VAL A 302 3.66 16.85 26.13
C VAL A 302 4.76 16.25 27.00
N LEU A 303 5.95 16.01 26.44
CA LEU A 303 7.10 15.46 27.17
C LEU A 303 7.50 16.33 28.36
N LYS A 304 7.49 17.66 28.21
CA LYS A 304 7.79 18.61 29.30
C LYS A 304 6.78 18.47 30.44
N VAL A 305 5.50 18.36 30.12
CA VAL A 305 4.44 18.16 31.12
C VAL A 305 4.58 16.81 31.80
N VAL A 306 4.77 15.73 31.04
CA VAL A 306 4.92 14.37 31.56
C VAL A 306 6.12 14.29 32.51
N LYS A 307 7.28 14.84 32.14
CA LYS A 307 8.48 14.88 33.01
C LYS A 307 8.24 15.66 34.30
N LYS A 308 7.42 16.71 34.26
CA LYS A 308 7.07 17.51 35.45
C LYS A 308 6.12 16.74 36.38
N VAL A 309 5.06 16.13 35.82
CA VAL A 309 4.02 15.45 36.59
C VAL A 309 4.50 14.10 37.13
N LEU A 310 5.33 13.39 36.37
CA LEU A 310 5.85 12.07 36.71
C LEU A 310 7.35 12.14 37.04
N ALA A 311 7.78 13.18 37.76
CA ALA A 311 9.18 13.42 38.08
C ALA A 311 9.87 12.26 38.81
N GLN A 312 9.12 11.42 39.55
CA GLN A 312 9.66 10.23 40.21
C GLN A 312 9.85 9.01 39.29
N HIS A 313 9.45 9.08 38.01
CA HIS A 313 9.52 7.98 37.05
C HIS A 313 10.60 8.21 36.00
N THR A 314 11.14 7.12 35.45
CA THR A 314 12.06 7.19 34.31
C THR A 314 11.27 7.44 33.02
N VAL A 315 11.27 8.69 32.57
CA VAL A 315 10.63 9.12 31.31
C VAL A 315 11.66 9.20 30.18
N LYS A 316 11.46 8.40 29.13
CA LYS A 316 12.27 8.42 27.90
C LYS A 316 11.47 9.01 26.75
N SER A 317 12.13 9.75 25.87
CA SER A 317 11.57 10.24 24.61
C SER A 317 12.10 9.39 23.46
N GLU A 318 11.32 9.25 22.38
CA GLU A 318 11.73 8.52 21.16
C GLU A 318 12.28 7.12 21.48
N TYR A 319 11.56 6.41 22.35
CA TYR A 319 12.03 5.15 22.90
C TYR A 319 11.80 4.02 21.92
N TYR A 320 12.89 3.44 21.39
CA TYR A 320 12.81 2.31 20.47
C TYR A 320 12.38 1.02 21.18
N ILE A 321 11.26 0.45 20.75
CA ILE A 321 10.76 -0.85 21.21
C ILE A 321 11.03 -1.89 20.13
N LYS A 322 12.02 -2.74 20.41
CA LYS A 322 12.53 -3.78 19.50
C LYS A 322 11.43 -4.71 18.99
N GLN A 323 10.49 -5.09 19.86
CA GLN A 323 9.43 -6.06 19.62
C GLN A 323 8.44 -5.61 18.54
N ILE A 324 8.22 -4.31 18.41
CA ILE A 324 7.33 -3.71 17.41
C ILE A 324 8.10 -2.99 16.31
N THR A 325 9.44 -3.07 16.36
CA THR A 325 10.39 -2.41 15.45
C THR A 325 10.09 -0.92 15.20
N SER A 326 9.63 -0.22 16.22
CA SER A 326 9.22 1.18 16.14
C SER A 326 9.66 1.93 17.38
N SER A 327 9.95 3.22 17.21
CA SER A 327 10.03 4.16 18.33
C SER A 327 8.63 4.54 18.78
N VAL A 328 8.51 4.83 20.06
CA VAL A 328 7.33 5.44 20.65
C VAL A 328 7.70 6.81 21.22
N ASP A 329 6.77 7.74 21.18
CA ASP A 329 7.09 9.15 21.45
C ASP A 329 7.59 9.36 22.88
N ILE A 330 6.88 8.78 23.86
CA ILE A 330 7.22 8.87 25.27
C ILE A 330 7.02 7.51 25.94
N PHE A 331 8.00 7.06 26.71
CA PHE A 331 7.94 5.81 27.48
C PHE A 331 8.22 6.05 28.96
N ILE A 332 7.31 5.57 29.81
CA ILE A 332 7.39 5.63 31.27
C ILE A 332 7.71 4.23 31.78
N LYS A 333 8.96 4.02 32.19
CA LYS A 333 9.53 2.68 32.42
C LYS A 333 8.79 1.89 33.50
N GLU A 334 8.56 2.48 34.66
CA GLU A 334 8.06 1.77 35.85
C GLU A 334 6.58 1.40 35.72
N LYS A 335 5.83 2.09 34.85
CA LYS A 335 4.42 1.80 34.57
C LYS A 335 4.21 0.96 33.30
N ASN A 336 5.30 0.66 32.59
CA ASN A 336 5.25 0.09 31.24
C ASN A 336 4.26 0.84 30.31
N THR A 337 4.21 2.17 30.45
CA THR A 337 3.26 3.03 29.74
C THR A 337 3.95 3.74 28.59
N VAL A 338 3.31 3.73 27.44
CA VAL A 338 3.64 4.48 26.25
C VAL A 338 2.64 5.62 26.13
N ILE A 339 3.09 6.79 25.68
CA ILE A 339 2.21 7.87 25.24
C ILE A 339 2.62 8.19 23.81
N GLN A 340 1.68 8.01 22.88
CA GLN A 340 1.83 8.43 21.47
C GLN A 340 1.18 9.80 21.29
N VAL A 341 1.86 10.70 20.58
CA VAL A 341 1.44 12.07 20.31
C VAL A 341 1.05 12.17 18.84
N ASP A 342 -0.17 11.76 18.55
CA ASP A 342 -0.68 11.63 17.19
C ASP A 342 -0.95 13.01 16.55
N GLY A 343 -0.15 13.36 15.53
CA GLY A 343 -0.44 14.44 14.59
C GLY A 343 -1.30 14.00 13.39
N PRO A 344 -1.63 14.90 12.44
CA PRO A 344 -2.54 14.61 11.32
C PRO A 344 -2.19 13.36 10.49
N TYR A 345 -0.90 13.03 10.36
CA TYR A 345 -0.45 11.84 9.63
C TYR A 345 -0.83 10.50 10.28
N HIS A 346 -1.31 10.50 11.54
CA HIS A 346 -1.73 9.30 12.27
C HIS A 346 -3.19 8.94 12.02
N PHE A 347 -3.93 9.82 11.35
CA PHE A 347 -5.33 9.64 11.05
C PHE A 347 -5.53 9.41 9.55
N ASP A 348 -6.56 8.64 9.20
CA ASP A 348 -7.10 8.59 7.85
C ASP A 348 -8.02 9.78 7.57
N ASP A 349 -8.56 9.86 6.35
CA ASP A 349 -9.44 10.97 5.93
C ASP A 349 -10.75 11.04 6.72
N ASN A 350 -11.13 9.97 7.44
CA ASN A 350 -12.32 9.91 8.29
C ASN A 350 -12.00 10.27 9.76
N ASN A 351 -10.80 10.79 10.05
CA ASN A 351 -10.29 11.04 11.40
C ASN A 351 -10.20 9.78 12.28
N ALA A 352 -10.20 8.58 11.71
CA ALA A 352 -9.87 7.36 12.45
C ALA A 352 -8.35 7.13 12.42
N LEU A 353 -7.79 6.42 13.40
CA LEU A 353 -6.36 6.08 13.40
C LEU A 353 -6.02 5.29 12.14
N ASN A 354 -4.94 5.62 11.43
CA ASN A 354 -4.51 4.86 10.26
C ASN A 354 -4.03 3.44 10.63
N PHE A 355 -3.87 2.58 9.62
CA PHE A 355 -3.42 1.20 9.78
C PHE A 355 -2.14 1.04 10.61
N SER A 356 -1.12 1.88 10.34
CA SER A 356 0.17 1.76 11.04
C SER A 356 0.03 2.06 12.53
N THR A 357 -0.77 3.07 12.88
CA THR A 357 -1.04 3.45 14.27
C THR A 357 -1.84 2.37 14.99
N ARG A 358 -2.89 1.82 14.35
CA ARG A 358 -3.70 0.72 14.90
C ARG A 358 -2.84 -0.54 15.14
N LEU A 359 -2.08 -0.96 14.13
CA LEU A 359 -1.19 -2.13 14.25
C LEU A 359 -0.16 -1.97 15.37
N ASN A 360 0.52 -0.83 15.43
CA ASN A 360 1.53 -0.60 16.47
C ASN A 360 0.89 -0.58 17.87
N THR A 361 -0.30 0.00 18.01
CA THR A 361 -1.07 0.02 19.27
C THR A 361 -1.42 -1.39 19.74
N GLU A 362 -1.95 -2.24 18.86
CA GLU A 362 -2.31 -3.62 19.22
C GLU A 362 -1.07 -4.48 19.50
N LEU A 363 0.03 -4.28 18.76
CA LEU A 363 1.29 -4.93 19.07
C LEU A 363 1.81 -4.53 20.46
N LEU A 364 1.83 -3.22 20.79
CA LEU A 364 2.23 -2.72 22.11
C LEU A 364 1.40 -3.36 23.24
N LYS A 365 0.07 -3.32 23.12
CA LYS A 365 -0.83 -3.96 24.08
C LYS A 365 -0.52 -5.44 24.23
N SER A 366 -0.24 -6.14 23.13
CA SER A 366 0.12 -7.56 23.19
C SER A 366 1.37 -7.79 24.04
N TYR A 367 2.36 -6.88 24.04
CA TYR A 367 3.57 -6.95 24.86
C TYR A 367 3.39 -6.39 26.29
N GLY A 368 2.15 -6.12 26.70
CA GLY A 368 1.81 -5.65 28.04
C GLY A 368 2.07 -4.16 28.27
N TYR A 369 2.29 -3.39 27.21
CA TYR A 369 2.37 -1.94 27.32
C TYR A 369 0.97 -1.36 27.49
N ILE A 370 0.83 -0.36 28.35
CA ILE A 370 -0.33 0.52 28.40
C ILE A 370 -0.05 1.62 27.37
N VAL A 371 -0.95 1.84 26.41
CA VAL A 371 -0.77 2.82 25.31
C VAL A 371 -1.79 3.93 25.46
#